data_AF-A0A5M9ZE46-F1
#
_entry.id   AF-A0A5M9ZE46-F1
#
_cell.length_a   1.000
_cell.length_b   1.000
_cell.length_c   1.000
_cell.angle_alpha   90.00
_cell.angle_beta   90.00
_cell.angle_gamma   90.00
#
_symmetry.space_group_name_H-M   'P 1'
#
loop_
_entity.id
_entity.type
_entity.pdbx_description
1 polymer ?
#
loop_
_entity_poly.entity_id
_entity_poly.type
_entity_poly.pdbx_seq_one_letter_code
_entity_poly.pdbx_strand_id
1 'polypeptide(L)'
;MKRRNKVLCALIVGVLLVAFVAGGVLSVRQLGGLPWQTIGRIALSTASSRESSTGSSSDGSASSGDVMPSDEAARRYPKVVSPVDFNANGVDDYADIVSGARADAEARPTYDDGYYQGGYPPADRGACTDLVWRAFRAAGYDLKAMVDADVASDPAAYRAVVPKPDPNIDFRRTGVLDVFLSRYGQRLTLDPTDHEAWQGGDIVVFQNVRHIGVVSDKRDRNGIAYVLHNMGQHQRENDYLAFRKHMTVTGHYRFDASKVPQSVLRAWHE
;
A
#
# COMPACT_ATOMS: atom_id res chain seq x y z
N MET A 1 -22.57 -24.74 61.88
CA MET A 1 -23.78 -24.12 62.45
C MET A 1 -24.43 -23.21 61.39
N LYS A 2 -25.75 -23.43 61.13
CA LYS A 2 -26.78 -22.61 60.43
C LYS A 2 -26.40 -21.82 59.15
N ARG A 3 -26.80 -22.24 57.93
CA ARG A 3 -28.11 -22.11 57.21
C ARG A 3 -28.60 -20.66 56.99
N ARG A 4 -28.64 -20.17 55.72
CA ARG A 4 -29.82 -20.14 54.79
C ARG A 4 -29.76 -19.04 53.71
N ASN A 5 -29.90 -19.48 52.46
CA ASN A 5 -30.68 -18.99 51.30
C ASN A 5 -31.39 -17.62 51.36
N LYS A 6 -31.42 -16.92 50.22
CA LYS A 6 -32.62 -16.79 49.35
C LYS A 6 -32.35 -16.05 48.01
N VAL A 7 -32.88 -16.65 46.95
CA VAL A 7 -33.14 -16.14 45.59
C VAL A 7 -34.64 -15.76 45.51
N LEU A 8 -35.04 -14.96 44.49
CA LEU A 8 -36.39 -14.44 44.04
C LEU A 8 -36.61 -12.95 44.36
N CYS A 9 -37.17 -12.04 43.52
CA CYS A 9 -38.15 -12.02 42.41
C CYS A 9 -37.81 -10.83 41.45
N ALA A 10 -37.86 -10.91 40.11
CA ALA A 10 -38.99 -10.81 39.16
C ALA A 10 -39.73 -9.45 39.01
N LEU A 11 -39.65 -8.89 37.79
CA LEU A 11 -40.65 -8.14 36.99
C LEU A 11 -41.21 -6.76 37.44
N ILE A 12 -40.98 -5.70 36.62
CA ILE A 12 -42.02 -4.74 36.16
C ILE A 12 -41.70 -4.28 34.72
N VAL A 13 -42.74 -4.30 33.87
CA VAL A 13 -42.82 -3.94 32.44
C VAL A 13 -43.56 -2.59 32.28
N GLY A 14 -43.26 -1.83 31.20
CA GLY A 14 -44.07 -0.72 30.67
C GLY A 14 -43.47 0.66 30.98
N VAL A 15 -43.24 1.56 30.04
CA VAL A 15 -44.24 2.14 29.12
C VAL A 15 -43.58 2.56 27.79
N LEU A 16 -44.23 2.16 26.70
CA LEU A 16 -44.04 2.64 25.33
C LEU A 16 -45.32 3.43 25.01
N LEU A 17 -45.23 4.72 24.69
CA LEU A 17 -46.32 5.45 24.04
C LEU A 17 -45.78 6.53 23.10
N VAL A 18 -46.38 6.51 21.92
CA VAL A 18 -46.12 7.21 20.66
C VAL A 18 -46.65 8.65 20.71
N ALA A 19 -45.96 9.58 20.04
CA ALA A 19 -46.62 10.70 19.35
C ALA A 19 -45.77 11.22 18.18
N PHE A 20 -46.42 11.28 17.03
CA PHE A 20 -45.94 11.64 15.71
C PHE A 20 -46.23 13.14 15.43
N VAL A 21 -45.58 13.67 14.39
CA VAL A 21 -46.04 14.72 13.45
C VAL A 21 -45.29 16.07 13.44
N ALA A 22 -44.86 16.38 12.21
CA ALA A 22 -44.65 17.68 11.55
C ALA A 22 -43.25 18.34 11.58
N GLY A 23 -42.60 18.25 10.40
CA GLY A 23 -42.33 19.43 9.58
C GLY A 23 -41.08 20.25 9.92
N GLY A 24 -40.07 20.18 9.07
CA GLY A 24 -38.95 21.12 9.12
C GLY A 24 -37.87 20.82 8.09
N VAL A 25 -37.93 21.54 6.96
CA VAL A 25 -36.83 21.68 6.00
C VAL A 25 -35.66 22.35 6.71
N LEU A 26 -34.47 21.73 6.70
CA LEU A 26 -33.20 22.41 6.96
C LEU A 26 -32.06 21.65 6.26
N SER A 27 -31.59 22.25 5.16
CA SER A 27 -30.31 21.91 4.54
C SER A 27 -29.18 22.30 5.50
N VAL A 28 -28.31 21.36 5.86
CA VAL A 28 -26.99 21.70 6.40
C VAL A 28 -25.90 20.82 5.76
N ARG A 29 -24.87 21.55 5.37
CA ARG A 29 -23.65 21.25 4.63
C ARG A 29 -22.81 20.09 5.16
N GLN A 30 -21.97 19.62 4.23
CA GLN A 30 -20.74 18.85 4.40
C GLN A 30 -19.96 19.15 5.69
N LEU A 31 -19.54 18.07 6.35
CA LEU A 31 -18.31 17.97 7.12
C LEU A 31 -17.69 16.64 6.66
N GLY A 32 -16.55 16.57 5.97
CA GLY A 32 -15.32 17.33 6.23
C GLY A 32 -14.50 16.51 7.22
N GLY A 33 -13.44 15.88 6.71
CA GLY A 33 -12.68 14.82 7.37
C GLY A 33 -12.16 15.15 8.77
N LEU A 34 -12.02 14.10 9.58
CA LEU A 34 -11.34 14.16 10.85
C LEU A 34 -9.86 13.79 10.66
N PRO A 35 -8.92 14.70 10.95
CA PRO A 35 -7.49 14.42 10.95
C PRO A 35 -7.12 13.48 12.12
N TRP A 36 -6.20 12.55 11.86
CA TRP A 36 -5.84 11.41 12.72
C TRP A 36 -5.04 11.74 14.01
N GLN A 37 -5.16 12.95 14.54
CA GLN A 37 -4.43 13.38 15.74
C GLN A 37 -5.46 13.77 16.81
N THR A 38 -5.69 12.92 17.82
CA THR A 38 -6.00 13.26 19.24
C THR A 38 -6.61 12.04 19.97
N ILE A 39 -5.81 11.32 20.77
CA ILE A 39 -6.25 10.89 22.11
C ILE A 39 -5.09 11.15 23.07
N GLY A 40 -5.35 12.02 24.04
CA GLY A 40 -4.42 12.53 25.03
C GLY A 40 -4.24 11.63 26.25
N ARG A 41 -3.12 11.91 26.91
CA ARG A 41 -2.58 11.33 28.14
C ARG A 41 -3.48 11.62 29.35
N ILE A 42 -3.60 10.64 30.26
CA ILE A 42 -4.00 10.89 31.65
C ILE A 42 -2.73 10.83 32.51
N ALA A 43 -2.52 11.88 33.30
CA ALA A 43 -1.42 12.01 34.24
C ALA A 43 -1.73 11.29 35.57
N LEU A 44 -0.73 10.64 36.16
CA LEU A 44 -0.67 10.43 37.60
C LEU A 44 0.77 10.64 38.08
N SER A 45 0.95 11.63 38.94
CA SER A 45 2.22 11.96 39.58
C SER A 45 2.27 11.39 41.00
N THR A 46 3.27 10.57 41.31
CA THR A 46 3.95 10.53 42.62
C THR A 46 5.39 10.06 42.41
N ALA A 47 6.31 10.68 43.14
CA ALA A 47 7.72 10.81 42.83
C ALA A 47 8.62 9.63 43.25
N SER A 48 9.82 9.66 42.64
CA SER A 48 11.14 9.28 43.19
C SER A 48 11.64 7.85 42.99
N SER A 49 12.49 7.67 41.98
CA SER A 49 13.94 7.47 42.17
C SER A 49 14.67 7.53 40.82
N ARG A 50 15.92 8.00 40.86
CA ARG A 50 16.83 8.13 39.72
C ARG A 50 17.20 6.75 39.20
N GLU A 51 17.13 6.56 37.88
CA GLU A 51 18.08 5.75 37.13
C GLU A 51 18.09 6.22 35.67
N SER A 52 19.25 6.74 35.26
CA SER A 52 19.56 7.13 33.90
C SER A 52 19.68 5.88 33.04
N SER A 53 18.65 5.61 32.22
CA SER A 53 18.77 4.73 31.08
C SER A 53 18.45 5.53 29.83
N THR A 54 19.48 5.71 29.00
CA THR A 54 19.37 6.22 27.65
C THR A 54 18.52 5.25 26.84
N GLY A 55 17.22 5.54 26.76
CA GLY A 55 16.29 4.88 25.84
C GLY A 55 16.57 5.35 24.42
N SER A 56 17.30 4.52 23.68
CA SER A 56 17.47 4.63 22.23
C SER A 56 16.10 4.54 21.55
N SER A 57 15.67 5.61 20.89
CA SER A 57 14.67 5.53 19.84
C SER A 57 15.26 4.70 18.70
N SER A 58 14.78 3.47 18.57
CA SER A 58 15.09 2.61 17.43
C SER A 58 14.34 3.13 16.21
N ASP A 59 14.92 4.12 15.55
CA ASP A 59 14.71 4.31 14.13
C ASP A 59 15.14 3.01 13.45
N GLY A 60 14.24 2.39 12.69
CA GLY A 60 14.48 1.16 11.93
C GLY A 60 15.43 1.39 10.77
N SER A 61 16.67 1.77 11.09
CA SER A 61 17.78 1.78 10.15
C SER A 61 18.27 0.36 10.03
N ALA A 62 17.92 -0.33 8.96
CA ALA A 62 18.72 -1.46 8.50
C ALA A 62 20.16 -0.95 8.37
N SER A 63 21.07 -1.49 9.19
CA SER A 63 22.49 -1.15 9.03
C SER A 63 22.93 -1.77 7.70
N SER A 64 23.84 -1.13 6.98
CA SER A 64 24.35 -1.62 5.70
C SER A 64 24.98 -3.02 5.75
N GLY A 65 25.11 -3.63 6.94
CA GLY A 65 25.50 -5.01 7.13
C GLY A 65 24.42 -6.04 6.80
N ASP A 66 23.14 -5.68 6.71
CA ASP A 66 22.05 -6.67 6.62
C ASP A 66 21.63 -7.02 5.18
N VAL A 67 22.08 -6.27 4.17
CA VAL A 67 21.82 -6.56 2.75
C VAL A 67 22.75 -7.67 2.25
N MET A 68 22.18 -8.70 1.65
CA MET A 68 22.91 -9.78 0.99
C MET A 68 23.70 -9.23 -0.21
N PRO A 69 25.00 -9.58 -0.38
CA PRO A 69 25.76 -9.23 -1.57
C PRO A 69 25.04 -9.65 -2.85
N SER A 70 25.07 -8.81 -3.89
CA SER A 70 24.29 -9.04 -5.12
C SER A 70 24.69 -10.31 -5.87
N ASP A 71 25.97 -10.69 -5.82
CA ASP A 71 26.46 -11.93 -6.42
C ASP A 71 25.97 -13.17 -5.65
N GLU A 72 25.87 -13.09 -4.32
CA GLU A 72 25.25 -14.14 -3.51
C GLU A 72 23.75 -14.23 -3.79
N ALA A 73 23.05 -13.08 -3.81
CA ALA A 73 21.63 -13.03 -4.12
C ALA A 73 21.32 -13.64 -5.50
N ALA A 74 22.11 -13.31 -6.53
CA ALA A 74 21.95 -13.86 -7.87
C ALA A 74 22.23 -15.37 -7.94
N ARG A 75 23.16 -15.90 -7.13
CA ARG A 75 23.43 -17.34 -7.05
C ARG A 75 22.32 -18.11 -6.34
N ARG A 76 21.79 -17.55 -5.23
CA ARG A 76 20.79 -18.22 -4.39
C ARG A 76 19.37 -18.07 -4.90
N TYR A 77 19.07 -16.91 -5.50
CA TYR A 77 17.75 -16.53 -6.00
C TYR A 77 17.92 -15.90 -7.39
N PRO A 78 18.12 -16.73 -8.44
CA PRO A 78 18.29 -16.22 -9.80
C PRO A 78 17.14 -15.29 -10.19
N LYS A 79 17.50 -14.13 -10.75
CA LYS A 79 16.53 -13.13 -11.18
C LYS A 79 15.65 -13.71 -12.29
N VAL A 80 14.35 -13.57 -12.14
CA VAL A 80 13.42 -13.78 -13.26
C VAL A 80 13.53 -12.58 -14.18
N VAL A 81 13.73 -12.83 -15.47
CA VAL A 81 13.79 -11.80 -16.52
C VAL A 81 12.42 -11.72 -17.19
N SER A 82 11.91 -10.52 -17.41
CA SER A 82 10.67 -10.35 -18.17
C SER A 82 10.87 -10.85 -19.61
N PRO A 83 9.90 -11.58 -20.19
CA PRO A 83 9.96 -11.93 -21.62
C PRO A 83 9.70 -10.71 -22.52
N VAL A 84 9.42 -9.54 -21.95
CA VAL A 84 9.10 -8.29 -22.64
C VAL A 84 10.03 -7.18 -22.16
N ASP A 85 10.49 -6.40 -23.13
CA ASP A 85 11.08 -5.06 -22.98
C ASP A 85 10.16 -4.13 -23.78
N PHE A 86 9.20 -3.51 -23.11
CA PHE A 86 8.07 -2.84 -23.76
C PHE A 86 8.44 -1.49 -24.37
N ASN A 87 9.39 -0.79 -23.78
CA ASN A 87 9.92 0.47 -24.31
C ASN A 87 11.11 0.27 -25.28
N ALA A 88 11.57 -0.98 -25.45
CA ALA A 88 12.69 -1.38 -26.30
C ALA A 88 14.02 -0.67 -25.95
N ASN A 89 14.26 -0.43 -24.66
CA ASN A 89 15.47 0.27 -24.18
C ASN A 89 16.66 -0.67 -23.92
N GLY A 90 16.49 -1.99 -24.10
CA GLY A 90 17.50 -3.02 -23.85
C GLY A 90 17.52 -3.56 -22.42
N VAL A 91 16.57 -3.15 -21.58
CA VAL A 91 16.35 -3.61 -20.20
C VAL A 91 14.96 -4.24 -20.12
N ASP A 92 14.86 -5.39 -19.46
CA ASP A 92 13.57 -6.07 -19.34
C ASP A 92 12.62 -5.33 -18.38
N ASP A 93 11.31 -5.47 -18.59
CA ASP A 93 10.29 -4.69 -17.86
C ASP A 93 10.42 -4.78 -16.33
N TYR A 94 10.79 -5.94 -15.78
CA TYR A 94 10.91 -6.10 -14.32
C TYR A 94 12.05 -5.25 -13.77
N ALA A 95 13.18 -5.21 -14.47
CA ALA A 95 14.32 -4.39 -14.11
C ALA A 95 14.03 -2.89 -14.28
N ASP A 96 13.27 -2.50 -15.30
CA ASP A 96 12.81 -1.11 -15.48
C ASP A 96 11.87 -0.65 -14.36
N ILE A 97 10.91 -1.50 -13.96
CA ILE A 97 10.01 -1.21 -12.84
C ILE A 97 10.81 -1.00 -11.55
N VAL A 98 11.76 -1.89 -11.24
CA VAL A 98 12.65 -1.72 -10.07
C VAL A 98 13.41 -0.40 -10.15
N SER A 99 13.97 -0.07 -11.31
CA SER A 99 14.78 1.13 -11.51
C SER A 99 13.95 2.40 -11.33
N GLY A 100 12.74 2.45 -11.90
CA GLY A 100 11.83 3.59 -11.73
C GLY A 100 11.33 3.77 -10.29
N ALA A 101 11.00 2.66 -9.61
CA ALA A 101 10.63 2.69 -8.20
C ALA A 101 11.78 3.18 -7.31
N ARG A 102 13.02 2.75 -7.61
CA ARG A 102 14.23 3.19 -6.91
C ARG A 102 14.53 4.66 -7.15
N ALA A 103 14.38 5.15 -8.38
CA ALA A 103 14.56 6.57 -8.69
C ALA A 103 13.58 7.45 -7.89
N ASP A 104 12.31 7.04 -7.76
CA ASP A 104 11.34 7.75 -6.90
C ASP A 104 11.74 7.70 -5.42
N ALA A 105 12.14 6.52 -4.94
CA ALA A 105 12.59 6.30 -3.58
C ALA A 105 13.78 7.21 -3.19
N GLU A 106 14.74 7.38 -4.10
CA GLU A 106 15.92 8.24 -3.94
C GLU A 106 15.60 9.74 -4.04
N ALA A 107 14.69 10.12 -4.95
CA ALA A 107 14.23 11.50 -5.11
C ALA A 107 13.49 12.02 -3.87
N ARG A 108 12.88 11.12 -3.09
CA ARG A 108 12.14 11.41 -1.85
C ARG A 108 11.12 12.56 -2.00
N PRO A 109 10.18 12.50 -2.96
CA PRO A 109 9.09 13.46 -3.03
C PRO A 109 8.35 13.55 -1.69
N THR A 110 7.94 14.76 -1.29
CA THR A 110 7.17 14.95 -0.05
C THR A 110 5.87 14.16 -0.14
N TYR A 111 5.53 13.43 0.93
CA TYR A 111 4.33 12.60 0.94
C TYR A 111 3.08 13.46 0.73
N ASP A 112 2.32 13.15 -0.32
CA ASP A 112 1.15 13.92 -0.73
C ASP A 112 0.16 13.02 -1.47
N ASP A 113 -0.98 12.78 -0.84
CA ASP A 113 -2.13 12.02 -1.36
C ASP A 113 -3.24 12.94 -1.90
N GLY A 114 -2.91 14.22 -2.15
CA GLY A 114 -3.80 15.24 -2.64
C GLY A 114 -4.29 15.01 -4.07
N TYR A 115 -5.27 15.80 -4.48
CA TYR A 115 -5.91 15.70 -5.79
C TYR A 115 -5.24 16.63 -6.81
N TYR A 116 -4.96 16.12 -8.01
CA TYR A 116 -4.30 16.86 -9.09
C TYR A 116 -5.12 16.79 -10.37
N GLN A 117 -5.38 17.95 -11.00
CA GLN A 117 -6.00 17.98 -12.32
C GLN A 117 -5.03 17.37 -13.35
N GLY A 118 -5.52 16.43 -14.18
CA GLY A 118 -4.67 15.60 -15.04
C GLY A 118 -4.08 14.38 -14.32
N GLY A 119 -4.20 14.32 -13.00
CA GLY A 119 -3.89 13.18 -12.14
C GLY A 119 -2.44 13.02 -11.69
N TYR A 120 -1.49 13.67 -12.34
CA TYR A 120 -0.08 13.56 -11.97
C TYR A 120 0.34 14.66 -10.98
N PRO A 121 0.87 14.31 -9.79
CA PRO A 121 1.50 15.29 -8.91
C PRO A 121 2.81 15.83 -9.51
N PRO A 122 3.26 17.03 -9.08
CA PRO A 122 4.60 17.52 -9.42
C PRO A 122 5.68 16.58 -8.89
N ALA A 123 6.89 16.66 -9.46
CA ALA A 123 7.98 15.73 -9.17
C ALA A 123 8.42 15.70 -7.69
N ASP A 124 8.15 16.76 -6.93
CA ASP A 124 8.49 16.88 -5.50
C ASP A 124 7.36 16.42 -4.55
N ARG A 125 6.30 15.81 -5.09
CA ARG A 125 5.12 15.33 -4.37
C ARG A 125 4.71 13.93 -4.81
N GLY A 126 4.20 13.12 -3.87
CA GLY A 126 3.60 11.84 -4.20
C GLY A 126 3.38 10.93 -2.99
N ALA A 127 2.48 9.96 -3.15
CA ALA A 127 2.14 8.92 -2.19
C ALA A 127 2.72 7.55 -2.62
N CYS A 128 2.25 6.48 -1.97
CA CYS A 128 2.68 5.11 -2.27
C CYS A 128 2.35 4.66 -3.70
N THR A 129 1.17 5.01 -4.22
CA THR A 129 0.75 4.73 -5.59
C THR A 129 1.52 5.55 -6.63
N ASP A 130 2.06 6.71 -6.23
CA ASP A 130 2.87 7.53 -7.12
C ASP A 130 4.23 6.92 -7.45
N LEU A 131 4.83 6.21 -6.48
CA LEU A 131 6.00 5.39 -6.73
C LEU A 131 5.70 4.29 -7.75
N VAL A 132 4.51 3.68 -7.67
CA VAL A 132 4.12 2.58 -8.57
C VAL A 132 3.92 3.07 -10.01
N TRP A 133 3.15 4.14 -10.25
CA TRP A 133 2.96 4.59 -11.65
C TRP A 133 4.26 5.14 -12.26
N ARG A 134 5.15 5.75 -11.46
CA ARG A 134 6.48 6.18 -11.93
C ARG A 134 7.36 4.98 -12.29
N ALA A 135 7.26 3.88 -11.54
CA ALA A 135 7.91 2.62 -11.86
C ALA A 135 7.40 2.03 -13.18
N PHE A 136 6.07 2.00 -13.38
CA PHE A 136 5.48 1.56 -14.65
C PHE A 136 5.87 2.47 -15.82
N ARG A 137 5.92 3.79 -15.60
CA ARG A 137 6.39 4.75 -16.61
C ARG A 137 7.82 4.45 -17.05
N ALA A 138 8.72 4.08 -16.11
CA ALA A 138 10.10 3.73 -16.46
C ALA A 138 10.16 2.52 -17.42
N ALA A 139 9.26 1.55 -17.26
CA ALA A 139 9.09 0.42 -18.18
C ALA A 139 8.24 0.77 -19.44
N GLY A 140 7.93 2.05 -19.67
CA GLY A 140 7.20 2.51 -20.86
C GLY A 140 5.68 2.39 -20.79
N TYR A 141 5.11 2.03 -19.64
CA TYR A 141 3.67 1.87 -19.50
C TYR A 141 2.98 3.14 -19.00
N ASP A 142 1.88 3.52 -19.65
CA ASP A 142 0.94 4.49 -19.10
C ASP A 142 -0.06 3.80 -18.18
N LEU A 143 0.33 3.60 -16.92
CA LEU A 143 -0.53 2.95 -15.92
C LEU A 143 -1.87 3.66 -15.75
N LYS A 144 -1.90 4.99 -15.86
CA LYS A 144 -3.14 5.77 -15.78
C LYS A 144 -4.06 5.41 -16.94
N ALA A 145 -3.57 5.47 -18.18
CA ALA A 145 -4.39 5.14 -19.33
C ALA A 145 -4.87 3.68 -19.34
N MET A 146 -4.05 2.74 -18.86
CA MET A 146 -4.45 1.33 -18.69
C MET A 146 -5.60 1.19 -17.68
N VAL A 147 -5.48 1.83 -16.52
CA VAL A 147 -6.50 1.82 -15.46
C VAL A 147 -7.77 2.52 -15.92
N ASP A 148 -7.66 3.71 -16.51
CA ASP A 148 -8.81 4.48 -17.01
C ASP A 148 -9.61 3.67 -18.05
N ALA A 149 -8.92 2.98 -18.96
CA ALA A 149 -9.56 2.14 -19.97
C ALA A 149 -10.27 0.93 -19.36
N ASP A 150 -9.66 0.22 -18.40
CA ASP A 150 -10.30 -0.93 -17.75
C ASP A 150 -11.50 -0.50 -16.91
N VAL A 151 -11.37 0.56 -16.10
CA VAL A 151 -12.46 1.13 -15.30
C VAL A 151 -13.63 1.55 -16.19
N ALA A 152 -13.37 2.17 -17.34
CA ALA A 152 -14.42 2.54 -18.30
C ALA A 152 -15.09 1.32 -18.96
N SER A 153 -14.32 0.25 -19.21
CA SER A 153 -14.83 -0.96 -19.86
C SER A 153 -15.66 -1.86 -18.93
N ASP A 154 -15.34 -1.88 -17.63
CA ASP A 154 -16.02 -2.70 -16.62
C ASP A 154 -16.16 -1.95 -15.28
N PRO A 155 -17.03 -0.91 -15.20
CA PRO A 155 -17.23 -0.15 -13.96
C PRO A 155 -17.74 -1.00 -12.79
N ALA A 156 -18.40 -2.14 -13.09
CA ALA A 156 -18.96 -3.02 -12.09
C ALA A 156 -17.87 -3.70 -11.24
N ALA A 157 -16.74 -4.07 -11.86
CA ALA A 157 -15.58 -4.63 -11.15
C ALA A 157 -14.99 -3.64 -10.11
N TYR A 158 -15.09 -2.35 -10.37
CA TYR A 158 -14.49 -1.30 -9.54
C TYR A 158 -15.44 -0.67 -8.51
N ARG A 159 -16.75 -0.95 -8.58
CA ARG A 159 -17.79 -0.30 -7.77
C ARG A 159 -17.50 -0.28 -6.26
N ALA A 160 -16.83 -1.29 -5.72
CA ALA A 160 -16.52 -1.38 -4.30
C ALA A 160 -15.41 -0.42 -3.85
N VAL A 161 -14.48 -0.08 -4.74
CA VAL A 161 -13.32 0.79 -4.46
C VAL A 161 -13.48 2.18 -5.06
N VAL A 162 -14.25 2.30 -6.14
CA VAL A 162 -14.55 3.53 -6.86
C VAL A 162 -16.03 3.53 -7.29
N PRO A 163 -16.93 4.03 -6.43
CA PRO A 163 -18.34 4.14 -6.77
C PRO A 163 -18.63 5.15 -7.89
N LYS A 164 -17.72 6.11 -8.09
CA LYS A 164 -17.76 7.14 -9.12
C LYS A 164 -16.36 7.27 -9.73
N PRO A 165 -16.15 6.74 -10.95
CA PRO A 165 -14.87 6.88 -11.66
C PRO A 165 -14.45 8.33 -11.78
N ASP A 166 -13.16 8.57 -11.54
CA ASP A 166 -12.51 9.86 -11.73
C ASP A 166 -11.07 9.61 -12.22
N PRO A 167 -10.80 9.84 -13.52
CA PRO A 167 -9.50 9.53 -14.12
C PRO A 167 -8.36 10.39 -13.55
N ASN A 168 -8.63 11.47 -12.82
CA ASN A 168 -7.59 12.26 -12.15
C ASN A 168 -7.06 11.59 -10.87
N ILE A 169 -7.71 10.55 -10.35
CA ILE A 169 -7.32 9.98 -9.05
C ILE A 169 -7.41 8.46 -8.98
N ASP A 170 -8.14 7.81 -9.89
CA ASP A 170 -8.37 6.36 -9.81
C ASP A 170 -7.10 5.53 -9.82
N PHE A 171 -6.17 5.76 -10.75
CA PHE A 171 -4.87 5.09 -10.78
C PHE A 171 -3.98 5.39 -9.56
N ARG A 172 -4.32 6.41 -8.77
CA ARG A 172 -3.62 6.77 -7.52
C ARG A 172 -4.31 6.21 -6.28
N ARG A 173 -5.38 5.42 -6.43
CA ARG A 173 -6.04 4.70 -5.33
C ARG A 173 -5.52 3.26 -5.26
N THR A 174 -4.96 2.88 -4.12
CA THR A 174 -4.45 1.50 -3.91
C THR A 174 -5.49 0.43 -4.21
N GLY A 175 -6.76 0.66 -3.85
CA GLY A 175 -7.83 -0.31 -4.12
C GLY A 175 -8.15 -0.49 -5.60
N VAL A 176 -7.98 0.55 -6.41
CA VAL A 176 -8.12 0.45 -7.87
C VAL A 176 -6.97 -0.35 -8.45
N LEU A 177 -5.73 -0.04 -8.04
CA LEU A 177 -4.55 -0.78 -8.49
C LEU A 177 -4.61 -2.25 -8.10
N ASP A 178 -5.11 -2.58 -6.89
CA ASP A 178 -5.31 -3.96 -6.46
C ASP A 178 -6.30 -4.71 -7.36
N VAL A 179 -7.43 -4.10 -7.74
CA VAL A 179 -8.37 -4.69 -8.70
C VAL A 179 -7.73 -4.85 -10.08
N PHE A 180 -7.08 -3.81 -10.62
CA PHE A 180 -6.42 -3.85 -11.92
C PHE A 180 -5.35 -4.94 -11.99
N LEU A 181 -4.46 -5.00 -11.00
CA LEU A 181 -3.41 -6.01 -10.89
C LEU A 181 -3.96 -7.41 -10.65
N SER A 182 -5.12 -7.55 -9.98
CA SER A 182 -5.78 -8.85 -9.86
C SER A 182 -6.33 -9.40 -11.17
N ARG A 183 -6.65 -8.52 -12.13
CA ARG A 183 -7.18 -8.87 -13.46
C ARG A 183 -6.06 -9.14 -14.47
N TYR A 184 -4.99 -8.35 -14.42
CA TYR A 184 -3.94 -8.35 -15.45
C TYR A 184 -2.55 -8.76 -14.95
N GLY A 185 -2.35 -8.83 -13.63
CA GLY A 185 -1.15 -9.39 -13.03
C GLY A 185 -1.32 -10.87 -12.69
N GLN A 186 -0.20 -11.58 -12.62
CA GLN A 186 -0.15 -12.92 -12.08
C GLN A 186 -0.20 -12.84 -10.55
N ARG A 187 -1.19 -13.49 -9.92
CA ARG A 187 -1.26 -13.59 -8.45
C ARG A 187 -0.22 -14.59 -7.94
N LEU A 188 0.58 -14.15 -6.99
CA LEU A 188 1.66 -14.94 -6.40
C LEU A 188 1.38 -15.26 -4.93
N THR A 189 2.24 -16.07 -4.31
CA THR A 189 2.19 -16.35 -2.87
C THR A 189 2.24 -15.08 -2.04
N LEU A 190 1.49 -15.04 -0.94
CA LEU A 190 1.53 -13.94 0.03
C LEU A 190 2.56 -14.18 1.14
N ASP A 191 3.21 -15.34 1.15
CA ASP A 191 4.24 -15.70 2.13
C ASP A 191 5.61 -15.16 1.69
N PRO A 192 6.18 -14.14 2.38
CA PRO A 192 7.48 -13.57 2.04
C PRO A 192 8.66 -14.53 2.26
N THR A 193 8.45 -15.66 2.95
CA THR A 193 9.49 -16.68 3.16
C THR A 193 9.66 -17.63 1.99
N ASP A 194 8.74 -17.61 1.02
CA ASP A 194 8.90 -18.28 -0.28
C ASP A 194 9.78 -17.42 -1.21
N HIS A 195 11.06 -17.31 -0.87
CA HIS A 195 11.98 -16.31 -1.42
C HIS A 195 12.05 -16.28 -2.95
N GLU A 196 11.93 -17.44 -3.61
CA GLU A 196 12.01 -17.56 -5.08
C GLU A 196 10.80 -16.93 -5.77
N ALA A 197 9.62 -16.97 -5.14
CA ALA A 197 8.40 -16.41 -5.68
C ALA A 197 8.40 -14.87 -5.70
N TRP A 198 9.17 -14.24 -4.81
CA TRP A 198 9.28 -12.78 -4.67
C TRP A 198 10.43 -12.24 -5.49
N GLN A 199 10.15 -11.59 -6.62
CA GLN A 199 11.16 -11.07 -7.53
C GLN A 199 11.10 -9.55 -7.62
N GLY A 200 12.23 -8.94 -7.98
CA GLY A 200 12.29 -7.51 -8.22
C GLY A 200 11.28 -7.11 -9.31
N GLY A 201 10.51 -6.06 -9.07
CA GLY A 201 9.51 -5.54 -10.00
C GLY A 201 8.09 -6.05 -9.74
N ASP A 202 7.93 -7.05 -8.87
CA ASP A 202 6.61 -7.46 -8.40
C ASP A 202 5.94 -6.34 -7.59
N ILE A 203 4.61 -6.28 -7.62
CA ILE A 203 3.82 -5.29 -6.89
C ILE A 203 3.21 -5.95 -5.66
N VAL A 204 3.38 -5.33 -4.49
CA VAL A 204 2.89 -5.85 -3.21
C VAL A 204 1.88 -4.87 -2.59
N VAL A 205 0.75 -5.41 -2.15
CA VAL A 205 -0.35 -4.66 -1.49
C VAL A 205 -0.51 -5.15 -0.06
N PHE A 206 -0.71 -4.20 0.87
CA PHE A 206 -0.76 -4.47 2.29
C PHE A 206 -2.09 -4.07 2.95
N GLN A 207 -2.47 -4.87 3.95
CA GLN A 207 -3.60 -4.68 4.89
C GLN A 207 -4.92 -4.29 4.23
N ASN A 208 -5.28 -4.98 3.15
CA ASN A 208 -6.47 -4.73 2.33
C ASN A 208 -6.46 -3.28 1.82
N VAL A 209 -5.56 -3.01 0.89
CA VAL A 209 -5.44 -1.76 0.12
C VAL A 209 -5.01 -0.52 0.91
N ARG A 210 -4.44 -0.67 2.11
CA ARG A 210 -3.92 0.49 2.88
C ARG A 210 -2.60 1.01 2.34
N HIS A 211 -1.79 0.14 1.78
CA HIS A 211 -0.47 0.50 1.30
C HIS A 211 -0.05 -0.38 0.12
N ILE A 212 0.85 0.13 -0.72
CA ILE A 212 1.37 -0.55 -1.90
C ILE A 212 2.85 -0.21 -2.08
N GLY A 213 3.59 -1.12 -2.71
CA GLY A 213 4.99 -0.91 -3.07
C GLY A 213 5.43 -1.85 -4.18
N VAL A 214 6.70 -1.70 -4.56
CA VAL A 214 7.39 -2.54 -5.53
C VAL A 214 8.41 -3.39 -4.78
N VAL A 215 8.49 -4.68 -5.09
CA VAL A 215 9.50 -5.59 -4.54
C VAL A 215 10.85 -5.20 -5.14
N SER A 216 11.85 -5.01 -4.28
CA SER A 216 13.22 -4.71 -4.70
C SER A 216 13.96 -5.98 -5.11
N ASP A 217 14.99 -5.84 -5.93
CA ASP A 217 15.96 -6.90 -6.20
C ASP A 217 17.05 -7.05 -5.11
N LYS A 218 17.00 -6.24 -4.04
CA LYS A 218 17.79 -6.43 -2.82
C LYS A 218 17.11 -7.44 -1.88
N ARG A 219 17.93 -8.20 -1.15
CA ARG A 219 17.48 -9.16 -0.13
C ARG A 219 18.28 -8.99 1.15
N ASP A 220 17.67 -9.34 2.28
CA ASP A 220 18.39 -9.51 3.53
C ASP A 220 19.21 -10.82 3.52
N ARG A 221 20.01 -11.07 4.57
CA ARG A 221 20.80 -12.31 4.72
C ARG A 221 19.94 -13.59 4.80
N ASN A 222 18.67 -13.48 5.18
CA ASN A 222 17.74 -14.61 5.24
C ASN A 222 17.12 -14.93 3.87
N GLY A 223 17.21 -14.00 2.91
CA GLY A 223 16.63 -14.11 1.58
C GLY A 223 15.33 -13.32 1.40
N ILE A 224 14.85 -12.62 2.44
CA ILE A 224 13.64 -11.80 2.39
C ILE A 224 13.91 -10.58 1.50
N ALA A 225 13.03 -10.36 0.53
CA ALA A 225 13.14 -9.23 -0.37
C ALA A 225 12.89 -7.89 0.33
N TYR A 226 13.61 -6.86 -0.09
CA TYR A 226 13.35 -5.49 0.32
C TYR A 226 12.12 -4.95 -0.44
N VAL A 227 11.55 -3.86 0.05
CA VAL A 227 10.43 -3.18 -0.59
C VAL A 227 10.81 -1.73 -0.89
N LEU A 228 10.48 -1.30 -2.11
CA LEU A 228 10.50 0.08 -2.58
C LEU A 228 9.09 0.67 -2.38
N HIS A 229 8.95 1.63 -1.47
CA HIS A 229 7.64 2.19 -1.13
C HIS A 229 7.74 3.58 -0.48
N ASN A 230 6.67 4.36 -0.60
CA ASN A 230 6.57 5.70 -0.02
C ASN A 230 5.43 5.78 0.99
N MET A 231 5.75 5.91 2.27
CA MET A 231 4.87 6.28 3.39
C MET A 231 5.35 7.58 4.07
N GLY A 232 6.13 8.41 3.36
CA GLY A 232 6.75 9.62 3.90
C GLY A 232 8.01 9.38 4.72
N GLN A 233 8.50 8.15 4.81
CA GLN A 233 9.76 7.81 5.48
C GLN A 233 10.98 8.21 4.64
N HIS A 234 12.13 8.31 5.32
CA HIS A 234 13.40 8.72 4.69
C HIS A 234 14.06 7.59 3.87
N GLN A 235 14.12 6.37 4.41
CA GLN A 235 14.61 5.19 3.69
C GLN A 235 13.45 4.48 2.99
N ARG A 236 13.35 4.64 1.67
CA ARG A 236 12.23 4.14 0.86
C ARG A 236 12.48 2.80 0.16
N GLU A 237 13.73 2.33 0.20
CA GLU A 237 14.09 0.94 -0.07
C GLU A 237 14.56 0.31 1.24
N ASN A 238 13.75 -0.54 1.85
CA ASN A 238 14.05 -1.11 3.17
C ASN A 238 13.51 -2.55 3.32
N ASP A 239 13.86 -3.19 4.42
CA ASP A 239 13.51 -4.56 4.80
C ASP A 239 12.08 -4.68 5.34
N TYR A 240 11.11 -3.97 4.74
CA TYR A 240 9.76 -3.85 5.28
C TYR A 240 9.11 -5.20 5.61
N LEU A 241 9.35 -6.23 4.78
CA LEU A 241 8.82 -7.58 4.93
C LEU A 241 9.47 -8.36 6.09
N ALA A 242 10.65 -7.98 6.55
CA ALA A 242 11.32 -8.63 7.68
C ALA A 242 10.86 -8.08 9.04
N PHE A 243 10.23 -6.89 9.09
CA PHE A 243 9.75 -6.32 10.34
C PHE A 243 8.59 -7.12 10.92
N ARG A 244 8.74 -7.65 12.14
CA ARG A 244 7.69 -8.47 12.82
C ARG A 244 6.29 -7.86 12.89
N LYS A 245 6.16 -6.55 12.76
CA LYS A 245 4.89 -5.81 12.82
C LYS A 245 4.54 -5.12 11.50
N HIS A 246 5.14 -5.56 10.39
CA HIS A 246 4.78 -5.07 9.07
C HIS A 246 3.28 -5.31 8.83
N MET A 247 2.68 -4.46 7.98
CA MET A 247 1.31 -4.68 7.56
C MET A 247 1.19 -6.04 6.87
N THR A 248 0.10 -6.78 7.11
CA THR A 248 -0.12 -8.08 6.46
C THR A 248 -0.12 -7.93 4.94
N VAL A 249 0.59 -8.80 4.23
CA VAL A 249 0.54 -8.89 2.77
C VAL A 249 -0.84 -9.40 2.37
N THR A 250 -1.54 -8.65 1.52
CA THR A 250 -2.89 -9.01 1.03
C THR A 250 -2.96 -9.14 -0.49
N GLY A 251 -1.95 -8.66 -1.20
CA GLY A 251 -1.78 -8.88 -2.63
C GLY A 251 -0.30 -8.95 -2.99
N HIS A 252 0.03 -9.80 -3.94
CA HIS A 252 1.36 -9.94 -4.51
C HIS A 252 1.19 -10.32 -5.99
N TYR A 253 1.67 -9.45 -6.88
CA TYR A 253 1.37 -9.51 -8.30
C TYR A 253 2.62 -9.34 -9.15
N ARG A 254 2.77 -10.17 -10.19
CA ARG A 254 3.76 -9.95 -11.25
C ARG A 254 3.08 -9.47 -12.52
N PHE A 255 3.48 -8.30 -13.01
CA PHE A 255 2.94 -7.74 -14.25
C PHE A 255 3.75 -8.23 -15.45
N ASP A 256 3.31 -9.33 -16.06
CA ASP A 256 3.95 -9.92 -17.24
C ASP A 256 3.15 -9.55 -18.48
N ALA A 257 3.63 -8.55 -19.22
CA ALA A 257 2.92 -7.99 -20.37
C ALA A 257 2.72 -8.99 -21.51
N SER A 258 3.50 -10.08 -21.58
CA SER A 258 3.25 -11.15 -22.56
C SER A 258 1.93 -11.90 -22.30
N LYS A 259 1.40 -11.81 -21.07
CA LYS A 259 0.14 -12.42 -20.64
C LYS A 259 -1.02 -11.43 -20.56
N VAL A 260 -0.76 -10.15 -20.77
CA VAL A 260 -1.78 -9.09 -20.75
C VAL A 260 -2.33 -8.92 -22.17
N PRO A 261 -3.67 -8.83 -22.36
CA PRO A 261 -4.22 -8.55 -23.68
C PRO A 261 -3.67 -7.23 -24.24
N GLN A 262 -3.24 -7.25 -25.50
CA GLN A 262 -2.68 -6.05 -26.16
C GLN A 262 -3.66 -4.86 -26.17
N SER A 263 -4.97 -5.12 -26.12
CA SER A 263 -6.00 -4.09 -26.00
C SER A 263 -6.01 -3.35 -24.66
N VAL A 264 -5.32 -3.87 -23.63
CA VAL A 264 -5.18 -3.25 -22.31
C VAL A 264 -3.93 -2.39 -22.24
N LEU A 265 -2.83 -2.84 -22.86
CA LEU A 265 -1.53 -2.14 -22.81
C LEU A 265 -1.63 -0.75 -23.43
N ARG A 266 -1.00 0.23 -22.77
CA ARG A 266 -0.92 1.62 -23.23
C ARG A 266 0.52 2.09 -23.08
N ALA A 267 1.09 2.62 -24.15
CA ALA A 267 2.43 3.18 -24.12
C ALA A 267 2.43 4.56 -23.47
N TRP A 268 3.44 4.80 -22.63
CA TRP A 268 3.75 6.12 -22.15
C TRP A 268 4.34 6.95 -23.30
N HIS A 269 3.80 8.15 -23.49
CA HIS A 269 4.31 9.14 -24.43
C HIS A 269 4.62 10.42 -23.66
N GLU A 270 5.81 10.99 -23.89
CA GLU A 270 6.23 12.25 -23.27
C GLU A 270 5.57 13.48 -23.91
#